data_AF-A0A1T5A386-F1
#
_entry.id   AF-A0A1T5A386-F1
#
_cell.length_a   1.000
_cell.length_b   1.000
_cell.length_c   1.000
_cell.angle_alpha   90.00
_cell.angle_beta   90.00
_cell.angle_gamma   90.00
#
_symmetry.space_group_name_H-M   'P 1'
#
loop_
_entity.id
_entity.type
_entity.pdbx_description
1 polymer ?
#
loop_
_entity_poly.entity_id
_entity_poly.type
_entity_poly.pdbx_seq_one_letter_code
_entity_poly.pdbx_strand_id
1 'polypeptide(L)'
;MESSFFAVLGIDPDADERAIRRAYATRLKAIDPAREPAAFATLREAYEEAQAWYRDGAGADVPRQHAVTDDVPPTPATASLDPRDEASAALSSFAGSLVAEPGTGARVLLYRVTQTVRGHVDAPAWFEVLLIAAIAGQDLTRRDEVFAAATQEFHWNEVGRLAELGDHGRWVEHVLVQETGWKALPERVQERVFDAIRAATREDDVRAPHVVAAWPLIARYLGTYRTYLSLRVTNEVLEAWREAFAALPPARRRKLERKAERGAAPAAWWSWIRERFTGGLAWLFYFGMAVRIAVAIFRQLGWMK
;
A
#
# COMPACT_ATOMS: atom_id res chain seq x y z
N MET A 1 18.09 9.15 -34.89
CA MET A 1 17.90 7.90 -34.12
C MET A 1 16.44 7.59 -34.22
N GLU A 2 16.06 6.81 -35.23
CA GLU A 2 14.68 6.39 -35.45
C GLU A 2 14.21 5.62 -34.22
N SER A 3 13.10 6.04 -33.62
CA SER A 3 12.70 5.64 -32.27
C SER A 3 12.41 4.14 -32.20
N SER A 4 13.18 3.41 -31.38
CA SER A 4 13.12 1.96 -31.21
C SER A 4 11.72 1.43 -30.88
N PHE A 5 10.84 2.25 -30.30
CA PHE A 5 9.49 1.85 -29.93
C PHE A 5 8.55 1.61 -31.12
N PHE A 6 8.73 2.28 -32.28
CA PHE A 6 7.88 2.04 -33.47
C PHE A 6 8.02 0.59 -33.97
N ALA A 7 9.23 0.04 -33.92
CA ALA A 7 9.49 -1.36 -34.26
C ALA A 7 8.90 -2.31 -33.20
N VAL A 8 9.07 -2.00 -31.91
CA VAL A 8 8.60 -2.83 -30.78
C VAL A 8 7.07 -2.84 -30.65
N LEU A 9 6.38 -1.78 -31.07
CA LEU A 9 4.91 -1.70 -31.14
C LEU A 9 4.36 -2.06 -32.54
N GLY A 10 5.21 -2.01 -33.58
CA GLY A 10 4.86 -2.38 -34.95
C GLY A 10 3.91 -1.39 -35.60
N ILE A 11 4.12 -0.12 -35.31
CA ILE A 11 3.28 1.00 -35.71
C ILE A 11 4.05 1.94 -36.62
N ASP A 12 3.32 2.61 -37.50
CA ASP A 12 3.87 3.61 -38.41
C ASP A 12 4.32 4.86 -37.64
N PRO A 13 5.41 5.56 -38.06
CA PRO A 13 5.81 6.85 -37.50
C PRO A 13 4.70 7.92 -37.48
N ASP A 14 3.70 7.84 -38.37
CA ASP A 14 2.55 8.76 -38.40
C ASP A 14 1.34 8.25 -37.58
N ALA A 15 1.51 7.23 -36.73
CA ALA A 15 0.44 6.63 -35.94
C ALA A 15 -0.14 7.59 -34.88
N ASP A 16 -1.46 7.70 -34.85
CA ASP A 16 -2.18 8.46 -33.82
C ASP A 16 -2.19 7.74 -32.45
N GLU A 17 -2.56 8.47 -31.40
CA GLU A 17 -2.62 7.94 -30.03
C GLU A 17 -3.50 6.68 -29.91
N ARG A 18 -4.55 6.60 -30.72
CA ARG A 18 -5.46 5.44 -30.78
C ARG A 18 -4.78 4.23 -31.41
N ALA A 19 -3.98 4.41 -32.45
CA ALA A 19 -3.20 3.37 -33.07
C ALA A 19 -2.11 2.83 -32.13
N ILE A 20 -1.43 3.70 -31.36
CA ILE A 20 -0.45 3.30 -30.33
C ILE A 20 -1.10 2.38 -29.30
N ARG A 21 -2.27 2.78 -28.73
CA ARG A 21 -3.01 1.96 -27.75
C ARG A 21 -3.49 0.63 -28.32
N ARG A 22 -4.00 0.63 -29.56
CA ARG A 22 -4.50 -0.60 -30.21
C ARG A 22 -3.37 -1.59 -30.48
N ALA A 23 -2.21 -1.10 -30.90
CA ALA A 23 -1.03 -1.94 -31.12
C ALA A 23 -0.52 -2.57 -29.83
N TYR A 24 -0.42 -1.78 -28.76
CA TYR A 24 -0.09 -2.27 -27.42
C TYR A 24 -1.05 -3.38 -26.96
N ALA A 25 -2.38 -3.15 -27.06
CA ALA A 25 -3.37 -4.16 -26.65
C ALA A 25 -3.31 -5.44 -27.49
N THR A 26 -2.99 -5.33 -28.78
CA THR A 26 -2.85 -6.49 -29.67
C THR A 26 -1.60 -7.30 -29.30
N ARG A 27 -0.48 -6.64 -29.03
CA ARG A 27 0.78 -7.29 -28.64
C ARG A 27 0.72 -7.86 -27.23
N LEU A 28 0.06 -7.18 -26.30
CA LEU A 28 -0.11 -7.65 -24.94
C LEU A 28 -0.88 -8.97 -24.88
N LYS A 29 -1.90 -9.16 -25.73
CA LYS A 29 -2.64 -10.43 -25.83
C LYS A 29 -1.80 -11.60 -26.32
N ALA A 30 -0.68 -11.33 -26.99
CA ALA A 30 0.23 -12.35 -27.50
C ALA A 30 1.33 -12.73 -26.50
N ILE A 31 1.49 -11.99 -25.41
CA ILE A 31 2.51 -12.24 -24.38
C ILE A 31 1.85 -12.92 -23.18
N ASP A 32 2.37 -14.08 -22.77
CA ASP A 32 2.04 -14.71 -21.50
C ASP A 32 2.95 -14.10 -20.40
N PRO A 33 2.44 -13.22 -19.53
CA PRO A 33 3.28 -12.48 -18.57
C PRO A 33 3.98 -13.39 -17.55
N ALA A 34 3.43 -14.59 -17.30
CA ALA A 34 4.01 -15.55 -16.37
C ALA A 34 5.20 -16.32 -16.97
N ARG A 35 5.27 -16.42 -18.31
CA ARG A 35 6.34 -17.13 -19.03
C ARG A 35 7.36 -16.18 -19.65
N GLU A 36 6.95 -14.97 -20.01
CA GLU A 36 7.77 -14.03 -20.79
C GLU A 36 7.83 -12.63 -20.15
N PRO A 37 8.32 -12.50 -18.91
CA PRO A 37 8.32 -11.22 -18.18
C PRO A 37 9.22 -10.16 -18.84
N ALA A 38 10.32 -10.57 -19.48
CA ALA A 38 11.20 -9.67 -20.21
C ALA A 38 10.51 -9.07 -21.45
N ALA A 39 9.73 -9.88 -22.18
CA ALA A 39 8.99 -9.41 -23.35
C ALA A 39 7.88 -8.43 -22.95
N PHE A 40 7.22 -8.68 -21.80
CA PHE A 40 6.24 -7.76 -21.23
C PHE A 40 6.88 -6.42 -20.82
N ALA A 41 8.04 -6.45 -20.14
CA ALA A 41 8.76 -5.24 -19.75
C ALA A 41 9.17 -4.39 -20.98
N THR A 42 9.75 -5.01 -22.00
CA THR A 42 10.13 -4.31 -23.25
C THR A 42 8.92 -3.72 -23.99
N LEU A 43 7.78 -4.44 -24.01
CA LEU A 43 6.55 -3.93 -24.62
C LEU A 43 6.01 -2.70 -23.85
N ARG A 44 6.12 -2.73 -22.52
CA ARG A 44 5.65 -1.65 -21.65
C ARG A 44 6.52 -0.40 -21.74
N GLU A 45 7.85 -0.55 -21.72
CA GLU A 45 8.80 0.54 -21.94
C GLU A 45 8.55 1.23 -23.29
N ALA A 46 8.37 0.46 -24.37
CA ALA A 46 8.05 1.01 -25.69
C ALA A 46 6.72 1.78 -25.73
N TYR A 47 5.71 1.33 -24.98
CA TYR A 47 4.43 2.03 -24.87
C TYR A 47 4.54 3.34 -24.09
N GLU A 48 5.31 3.35 -23.00
CA GLU A 48 5.56 4.55 -22.19
C GLU A 48 6.37 5.60 -22.96
N GLU A 49 7.40 5.19 -23.71
CA GLU A 49 8.15 6.05 -24.63
C GLU A 49 7.27 6.64 -25.73
N ALA A 50 6.39 5.82 -26.33
CA ALA A 50 5.48 6.27 -27.37
C ALA A 50 4.46 7.31 -26.85
N GLN A 51 3.95 7.11 -25.62
CA GLN A 51 3.07 8.08 -24.98
C GLN A 51 3.78 9.38 -24.61
N ALA A 52 5.03 9.31 -24.12
CA ALA A 52 5.83 10.49 -23.83
C ALA A 52 6.12 11.29 -25.11
N TRP A 53 6.50 10.60 -26.20
CA TRP A 53 6.72 11.21 -27.51
C TRP A 53 5.47 11.91 -28.06
N TYR A 54 4.30 11.28 -27.96
CA TYR A 54 3.03 11.91 -28.39
C TYR A 54 2.67 13.12 -27.52
N ARG A 55 2.90 13.03 -26.20
CA ARG A 55 2.64 14.14 -25.25
C ARG A 55 3.57 15.33 -25.48
N ASP A 56 4.84 15.08 -25.80
CA ASP A 56 5.84 16.11 -26.09
C ASP A 56 5.72 16.67 -27.52
N GLY A 57 5.20 15.87 -28.46
CA GLY A 57 4.94 16.27 -29.86
C GLY A 57 3.65 17.09 -30.06
N ALA A 58 2.71 17.07 -29.12
CA ALA A 58 1.45 17.83 -29.20
C ALA A 58 1.63 19.37 -29.09
N GLY A 59 2.86 19.87 -29.06
CA GLY A 59 3.23 21.29 -29.13
C GLY A 59 3.63 21.81 -30.52
N ALA A 60 3.67 20.98 -31.57
CA ALA A 60 4.05 21.40 -32.92
C ALA A 60 2.96 21.06 -33.97
N ASP A 61 2.17 22.08 -34.29
CA ASP A 61 1.33 22.33 -35.47
C ASP A 61 1.21 21.21 -36.55
N VAL A 62 -0.01 20.65 -36.69
CA VAL A 62 -0.55 20.20 -37.99
C VAL A 62 -2.05 20.55 -38.09
N PRO A 63 -2.53 21.18 -39.18
CA PRO A 63 -3.91 21.65 -39.32
C PRO A 63 -4.92 20.51 -39.51
N ARG A 64 -6.07 20.63 -38.82
CA ARG A 64 -7.27 19.80 -39.02
C ARG A 64 -8.10 20.30 -40.20
N GLN A 65 -8.32 19.44 -41.20
CA GLN A 65 -9.43 19.44 -42.19
C GLN A 65 -9.31 18.12 -43.00
N HIS A 66 -10.32 17.28 -43.26
CA HIS A 66 -11.71 17.52 -43.67
C HIS A 66 -12.68 16.42 -43.21
N ALA A 67 -13.95 16.80 -43.12
CA ALA A 67 -15.13 15.98 -42.83
C ALA A 67 -15.63 15.16 -44.04
N VAL A 68 -16.33 14.05 -43.80
CA VAL A 68 -17.58 13.69 -44.50
C VAL A 68 -18.53 13.00 -43.51
N THR A 69 -19.78 13.42 -43.57
CA THR A 69 -20.97 13.04 -42.82
C THR A 69 -21.36 11.57 -42.97
N ASP A 70 -21.83 10.94 -41.89
CA ASP A 70 -23.00 10.07 -41.98
C ASP A 70 -23.82 10.13 -40.68
N ASP A 71 -25.12 10.32 -40.89
CA ASP A 71 -26.19 10.48 -39.90
C ASP A 71 -26.48 9.13 -39.24
N VAL A 72 -26.05 8.97 -37.99
CA VAL A 72 -26.48 7.87 -37.10
C VAL A 72 -27.09 8.52 -35.87
N PRO A 73 -28.34 8.18 -35.49
CA PRO A 73 -28.96 8.77 -34.30
C PRO A 73 -28.10 8.46 -33.08
N PRO A 74 -28.00 9.39 -32.10
CA PRO A 74 -27.16 9.17 -30.93
C PRO A 74 -27.74 8.01 -30.13
N THR A 75 -27.16 6.83 -30.33
CA THR A 75 -27.13 5.80 -29.31
C THR A 75 -26.51 6.49 -28.10
N PRO A 76 -27.13 6.45 -26.90
CA PRO A 76 -26.55 7.09 -25.74
C PRO A 76 -25.15 6.51 -25.60
N ALA A 77 -24.15 7.37 -25.78
CA ALA A 77 -22.78 7.04 -25.48
C ALA A 77 -22.81 6.56 -24.03
N THR A 78 -22.66 5.26 -23.83
CA THR A 78 -22.23 4.71 -22.56
C THR A 78 -20.99 5.52 -22.24
N ALA A 79 -21.12 6.46 -21.29
CA ALA A 79 -20.01 7.25 -20.84
C ALA A 79 -18.94 6.23 -20.46
N SER A 80 -17.88 6.16 -21.26
CA SER A 80 -16.69 5.43 -20.89
C SER A 80 -16.19 6.17 -19.66
N LEU A 81 -16.57 5.70 -18.47
CA LEU A 81 -16.09 6.24 -17.22
C LEU A 81 -14.56 6.19 -17.28
N ASP A 82 -13.90 7.25 -16.84
CA ASP A 82 -12.46 7.22 -16.62
C ASP A 82 -12.16 5.99 -15.74
N PRO A 83 -11.19 5.12 -16.09
CA PRO A 83 -10.82 3.97 -15.26
C PRO A 83 -10.59 4.32 -13.79
N ARG A 84 -10.16 5.56 -13.51
CA ARG A 84 -10.00 6.09 -12.16
C ARG A 84 -11.34 6.35 -11.45
N ASP A 85 -12.33 6.90 -12.15
CA ASP A 85 -13.66 7.17 -11.58
C ASP A 85 -14.38 5.88 -11.23
N GLU A 86 -14.26 4.86 -12.08
CA GLU A 86 -14.79 3.53 -11.80
C GLU A 86 -14.12 2.87 -10.61
N ALA A 87 -12.78 2.93 -10.54
CA ALA A 87 -12.03 2.46 -9.38
C ALA A 87 -12.45 3.18 -8.08
N SER A 88 -12.69 4.49 -8.15
CA SER A 88 -13.18 5.29 -7.02
C SER A 88 -14.61 4.91 -6.60
N ALA A 89 -15.50 4.66 -7.56
CA ALA A 89 -16.86 4.18 -7.29
C ALA A 89 -16.84 2.79 -6.65
N ALA A 90 -15.98 1.90 -7.16
CA ALA A 90 -15.77 0.56 -6.61
C ALA A 90 -15.23 0.62 -5.17
N LEU A 91 -14.26 1.50 -4.88
CA LEU A 91 -13.74 1.69 -3.52
C LEU A 91 -14.83 2.21 -2.57
N SER A 92 -15.65 3.15 -3.03
CA SER A 92 -16.77 3.69 -2.24
C SER A 92 -17.81 2.62 -1.93
N SER A 93 -18.14 1.77 -2.91
CA SER A 93 -19.03 0.62 -2.71
C SER A 93 -18.46 -0.39 -1.73
N PHE A 94 -17.17 -0.72 -1.85
CA PHE A 94 -16.47 -1.61 -0.95
C PHE A 94 -16.46 -1.08 0.50
N ALA A 95 -16.16 0.20 0.68
CA ALA A 95 -16.20 0.86 1.99
C ALA A 95 -17.61 0.78 2.62
N GLY A 96 -18.66 1.00 1.82
CA GLY A 96 -20.04 0.82 2.25
C GLY A 96 -20.35 -0.60 2.71
N SER A 97 -19.90 -1.61 1.96
CA SER A 97 -20.08 -3.03 2.33
C SER A 97 -19.35 -3.41 3.62
N LEU A 98 -18.16 -2.86 3.89
CA LEU A 98 -17.43 -3.13 5.13
C LEU A 98 -18.23 -2.72 6.38
N VAL A 99 -19.02 -1.65 6.27
CA VAL A 99 -19.89 -1.13 7.34
C VAL A 99 -21.22 -1.87 7.39
N ALA A 100 -21.87 -2.10 6.25
CA ALA A 100 -23.18 -2.72 6.18
C ALA A 100 -23.18 -4.23 6.51
N GLU A 101 -22.06 -4.91 6.25
CA GLU A 101 -21.90 -6.36 6.44
C GLU A 101 -20.77 -6.69 7.43
N PRO A 102 -20.89 -6.35 8.72
CA PRO A 102 -19.81 -6.57 9.70
C PRO A 102 -19.47 -8.05 9.91
N GLY A 103 -20.43 -8.96 9.65
CA GLY A 103 -20.21 -10.42 9.72
C GLY A 103 -19.51 -11.00 8.48
N THR A 104 -19.46 -10.27 7.37
CA THR A 104 -18.78 -10.73 6.15
C THR A 104 -17.29 -10.36 6.23
N GLY A 105 -16.41 -11.33 6.02
CA GLY A 105 -14.97 -11.11 6.04
C GLY A 105 -14.51 -10.17 4.92
N ALA A 106 -13.57 -9.26 5.22
CA ALA A 106 -13.06 -8.25 4.27
C ALA A 106 -12.54 -8.88 2.97
N ARG A 107 -11.95 -10.08 3.03
CA ARG A 107 -11.49 -10.83 1.85
C ARG A 107 -12.62 -11.15 0.86
N VAL A 108 -13.78 -11.56 1.36
CA VAL A 108 -14.94 -11.90 0.51
C VAL A 108 -15.46 -10.64 -0.16
N LEU A 109 -15.57 -9.55 0.58
CA LEU A 109 -16.01 -8.26 0.06
C LEU A 109 -15.01 -7.70 -0.98
N LEU A 110 -13.71 -7.82 -0.71
CA LEU A 110 -12.64 -7.38 -1.61
C LEU A 110 -12.63 -8.20 -2.90
N TYR A 111 -12.81 -9.52 -2.80
CA TYR A 111 -12.94 -10.38 -3.96
C TYR A 111 -14.15 -9.97 -4.82
N ARG A 112 -15.32 -9.71 -4.22
CA ARG A 112 -16.52 -9.28 -4.97
C ARG A 112 -16.26 -8.01 -5.77
N VAL A 113 -15.70 -6.97 -5.14
CA VAL A 113 -15.47 -5.68 -5.82
C VAL A 113 -14.40 -5.79 -6.90
N THR A 114 -13.32 -6.53 -6.65
CA THR A 114 -12.26 -6.71 -7.67
C THR A 114 -12.75 -7.47 -8.89
N GLN A 115 -13.68 -8.42 -8.75
CA GLN A 115 -14.33 -9.07 -9.90
C GLN A 115 -15.14 -8.09 -10.77
N THR A 116 -15.78 -7.09 -10.16
CA THR A 116 -16.50 -6.05 -10.91
C THR A 116 -15.53 -5.15 -11.69
N VAL A 117 -14.42 -4.76 -11.07
CA VAL A 117 -13.43 -3.84 -11.66
C VAL A 117 -12.56 -4.51 -12.75
N ARG A 118 -12.38 -5.83 -12.70
CA ARG A 118 -11.62 -6.61 -13.70
C ARG A 118 -12.22 -6.57 -15.12
N GLY A 119 -13.44 -6.07 -15.29
CA GLY A 119 -14.05 -5.86 -16.62
C GLY A 119 -13.34 -4.80 -17.48
N HIS A 120 -12.49 -3.96 -16.88
CA HIS A 120 -11.76 -2.88 -17.54
C HIS A 120 -10.25 -3.04 -17.37
N VAL A 121 -9.48 -2.67 -18.40
CA VAL A 121 -8.04 -3.00 -18.49
C VAL A 121 -7.20 -2.30 -17.41
N ASP A 122 -7.49 -1.03 -17.10
CA ASP A 122 -6.66 -0.21 -16.20
C ASP A 122 -7.28 0.02 -14.81
N ALA A 123 -8.59 -0.20 -14.66
CA ALA A 123 -9.31 0.07 -13.43
C ALA A 123 -8.80 -0.76 -12.22
N PRO A 124 -8.36 -2.03 -12.36
CA PRO A 124 -7.80 -2.80 -11.25
C PRO A 124 -6.54 -2.17 -10.64
N ALA A 125 -5.65 -1.62 -11.47
CA ALA A 125 -4.42 -0.98 -11.01
C ALA A 125 -4.72 0.32 -10.24
N TRP A 126 -5.66 1.13 -10.75
CA TRP A 126 -6.14 2.32 -10.04
C TRP A 126 -6.82 1.97 -8.73
N PHE A 127 -7.63 0.90 -8.70
CA PHE A 127 -8.29 0.44 -7.49
C PHE A 127 -7.30 0.04 -6.40
N GLU A 128 -6.23 -0.68 -6.75
CA GLU A 128 -5.18 -1.06 -5.80
C GLU A 128 -4.51 0.17 -5.17
N VAL A 129 -4.11 1.16 -5.98
CA VAL A 129 -3.49 2.39 -5.48
C VAL A 129 -4.43 3.17 -4.56
N LEU A 130 -5.70 3.34 -4.97
CA LEU A 130 -6.71 4.03 -4.17
C LEU A 130 -7.02 3.29 -2.87
N LEU A 131 -7.04 1.95 -2.90
CA LEU A 131 -7.22 1.13 -1.70
C LEU A 131 -6.06 1.33 -0.72
N ILE A 132 -4.81 1.31 -1.19
CA ILE A 132 -3.64 1.57 -0.33
C ILE A 132 -3.74 2.97 0.28
N ALA A 133 -4.07 3.98 -0.53
CA ALA A 133 -4.25 5.35 -0.06
C ALA A 133 -5.33 5.45 1.02
N ALA A 134 -6.48 4.79 0.85
CA ALA A 134 -7.57 4.80 1.82
C ALA A 134 -7.22 4.06 3.12
N ILE A 135 -6.44 2.97 3.05
CA ILE A 135 -5.93 2.29 4.25
C ILE A 135 -4.92 3.20 4.99
N ALA A 136 -3.98 3.79 4.26
CA ALA A 136 -2.94 4.66 4.81
C ALA A 136 -3.51 5.98 5.38
N GLY A 137 -4.52 6.54 4.72
CA GLY A 137 -5.27 7.73 5.12
C GLY A 137 -6.22 7.51 6.29
N GLN A 138 -6.47 6.24 6.66
CA GLN A 138 -7.39 5.83 7.72
C GLN A 138 -8.87 6.06 7.40
N ASP A 139 -9.21 6.09 6.11
CA ASP A 139 -10.57 6.36 5.60
C ASP A 139 -11.48 5.11 5.58
N LEU A 140 -10.90 3.93 5.83
CA LEU A 140 -11.62 2.66 5.89
C LEU A 140 -11.80 2.17 7.33
N THR A 141 -12.87 1.41 7.57
CA THR A 141 -13.04 0.59 8.77
C THR A 141 -12.34 -0.76 8.58
N ARG A 142 -12.09 -1.50 9.68
CA ARG A 142 -11.51 -2.86 9.64
C ARG A 142 -10.21 -2.95 8.83
N ARG A 143 -9.37 -1.91 8.89
CA ARG A 143 -8.21 -1.72 8.02
C ARG A 143 -7.19 -2.85 8.12
N ASP A 144 -7.05 -3.46 9.30
CA ASP A 144 -6.15 -4.60 9.47
C ASP A 144 -6.63 -5.86 8.75
N GLU A 145 -7.94 -6.13 8.76
CA GLU A 145 -8.53 -7.21 7.95
C GLU A 145 -8.42 -6.91 6.45
N VAL A 146 -8.71 -5.67 6.04
CA VAL A 146 -8.61 -5.23 4.65
C VAL A 146 -7.17 -5.35 4.14
N PHE A 147 -6.19 -4.88 4.91
CA PHE A 147 -4.77 -4.98 4.56
C PHE A 147 -4.32 -6.44 4.41
N ALA A 148 -4.73 -7.32 5.32
CA ALA A 148 -4.42 -8.74 5.24
C ALA A 148 -5.06 -9.41 4.01
N ALA A 149 -6.30 -9.03 3.67
CA ALA A 149 -6.98 -9.50 2.46
C ALA A 149 -6.29 -9.00 1.18
N ALA A 150 -5.96 -7.70 1.13
CA ALA A 150 -5.30 -7.06 0.00
C ALA A 150 -3.91 -7.65 -0.26
N THR A 151 -3.15 -7.95 0.80
CA THR A 151 -1.84 -8.62 0.70
C THR A 151 -1.94 -9.95 -0.05
N GLN A 152 -3.04 -10.69 0.13
CA GLN A 152 -3.27 -11.97 -0.56
C GLN A 152 -3.81 -11.78 -1.98
N GLU A 153 -4.74 -10.85 -2.19
CA GLU A 153 -5.40 -10.63 -3.50
C GLU A 153 -4.48 -9.95 -4.51
N PHE A 154 -3.64 -9.00 -4.07
CA PHE A 154 -2.72 -8.24 -4.93
C PHE A 154 -1.28 -8.74 -4.86
N HIS A 155 -1.05 -9.85 -4.16
CA HIS A 155 0.25 -10.51 -4.14
C HIS A 155 1.41 -9.61 -3.70
N TRP A 156 1.19 -8.74 -2.71
CA TRP A 156 2.19 -7.78 -2.21
C TRP A 156 3.48 -8.40 -1.66
N ASN A 157 3.49 -9.72 -1.44
CA ASN A 157 4.67 -10.47 -1.02
C ASN A 157 5.59 -10.86 -2.19
N GLU A 158 5.14 -10.67 -3.44
CA GLU A 158 5.94 -10.98 -4.63
C GLU A 158 7.04 -9.93 -4.85
N VAL A 159 8.20 -10.42 -5.28
CA VAL A 159 9.39 -9.59 -5.50
C VAL A 159 9.13 -8.61 -6.64
N GLY A 160 9.42 -7.32 -6.42
CA GLY A 160 9.28 -6.27 -7.43
C GLY A 160 7.89 -5.63 -7.49
N ARG A 161 6.84 -6.31 -7.03
CA ARG A 161 5.45 -5.79 -7.08
C ARG A 161 5.30 -4.44 -6.39
N LEU A 162 5.85 -4.30 -5.18
CA LEU A 162 5.75 -3.06 -4.43
C LEU A 162 6.56 -1.91 -5.04
N ALA A 163 7.60 -2.21 -5.81
CA ALA A 163 8.38 -1.17 -6.48
C ALA A 163 7.56 -0.46 -7.57
N GLU A 164 6.67 -1.18 -8.26
CA GLU A 164 5.78 -0.65 -9.29
C GLU A 164 4.76 0.37 -8.75
N LEU A 165 4.45 0.28 -7.45
CA LEU A 165 3.46 1.13 -6.78
C LEU A 165 4.07 2.44 -6.22
N GLY A 166 5.37 2.63 -6.37
CA GLY A 166 6.09 3.82 -5.89
C GLY A 166 5.90 4.05 -4.38
N ASP A 167 5.45 5.25 -4.01
CA ASP A 167 5.29 5.66 -2.61
C ASP A 167 4.28 4.80 -1.84
N HIS A 168 3.21 4.36 -2.51
CA HIS A 168 2.21 3.48 -1.94
C HIS A 168 2.82 2.11 -1.61
N GLY A 169 3.65 1.57 -2.50
CA GLY A 169 4.36 0.32 -2.28
C GLY A 169 5.39 0.40 -1.15
N ARG A 170 6.13 1.52 -1.04
CA ARG A 170 7.04 1.77 0.08
C ARG A 170 6.31 1.78 1.43
N TRP A 171 5.10 2.34 1.47
CA TRP A 171 4.27 2.30 2.67
C TRP A 171 3.85 0.87 3.01
N VAL A 172 3.38 0.09 2.04
CA VAL A 172 3.02 -1.33 2.24
C VAL A 172 4.21 -2.14 2.74
N GLU A 173 5.39 -1.97 2.11
CA GLU A 173 6.63 -2.64 2.53
C GLU A 173 6.95 -2.34 4.00
N HIS A 174 6.84 -1.07 4.42
CA HIS A 174 7.09 -0.68 5.80
C HIS A 174 6.10 -1.33 6.78
N VAL A 175 4.84 -1.48 6.40
CA VAL A 175 3.83 -2.23 7.18
C VAL A 175 4.22 -3.71 7.31
N LEU A 176 4.60 -4.37 6.22
CA LEU A 176 4.97 -5.80 6.20
C LEU A 176 6.24 -6.07 7.03
N VAL A 177 7.23 -5.18 6.94
CA VAL A 177 8.46 -5.25 7.75
C VAL A 177 8.13 -5.10 9.24
N GLN A 178 7.31 -4.11 9.60
CA GLN A 178 6.87 -3.91 10.98
C GLN A 178 6.03 -5.08 11.48
N GLU A 179 5.14 -5.64 10.66
CA GLU A 179 4.35 -6.82 11.01
C GLU A 179 5.25 -8.02 11.33
N THR A 180 6.27 -8.26 10.50
CA THR A 180 7.23 -9.36 10.71
C THR A 180 7.98 -9.16 12.03
N GLY A 181 8.49 -7.95 12.28
CA GLY A 181 9.14 -7.61 13.55
C GLY A 181 8.20 -7.69 14.76
N TRP A 182 6.91 -7.39 14.56
CA TRP A 182 5.87 -7.47 15.60
C TRP A 182 5.58 -8.92 15.98
N LYS A 183 5.37 -9.79 14.98
CA LYS A 183 5.10 -11.22 15.16
C LYS A 183 6.25 -11.95 15.86
N ALA A 184 7.47 -11.42 15.78
CA ALA A 184 8.64 -11.95 16.50
C ALA A 184 8.68 -11.60 17.99
N LEU A 185 7.84 -10.66 18.47
CA LEU A 185 7.76 -10.32 19.89
C LEU A 185 7.09 -11.45 20.70
N PRO A 186 7.33 -11.56 22.02
CA PRO A 186 6.61 -12.51 22.86
C PRO A 186 5.08 -12.30 22.78
N GLU A 187 4.31 -13.38 22.68
CA GLU A 187 2.84 -13.34 22.53
C GLU A 187 2.15 -12.50 23.61
N ARG A 188 2.56 -12.67 24.88
CA ARG A 188 2.07 -11.87 26.02
C ARG A 188 2.24 -10.36 25.84
N VAL A 189 3.27 -9.93 25.11
CA VAL A 189 3.50 -8.52 24.81
C VAL A 189 2.54 -8.06 23.72
N GLN A 190 2.39 -8.86 22.66
CA GLN A 190 1.49 -8.58 21.54
C GLN A 190 0.05 -8.43 22.05
N GLU A 191 -0.44 -9.42 22.82
CA GLU A 191 -1.76 -9.42 23.43
C GLU A 191 -1.99 -8.18 24.29
N ARG A 192 -1.07 -7.85 25.20
CA ARG A 192 -1.21 -6.68 26.08
C ARG A 192 -1.34 -5.37 25.31
N VAL A 193 -0.63 -5.21 24.19
CA VAL A 193 -0.73 -4.01 23.36
C VAL A 193 -2.05 -4.00 22.59
N PHE A 194 -2.43 -5.13 22.00
CA PHE A 194 -3.71 -5.25 21.29
C PHE A 194 -4.91 -5.09 22.21
N ASP A 195 -4.86 -5.57 23.45
CA ASP A 195 -5.89 -5.35 24.47
C ASP A 195 -6.06 -3.86 24.79
N ALA A 196 -4.94 -3.17 24.99
CA ALA A 196 -4.95 -1.74 25.28
C ALA A 196 -5.46 -0.91 24.08
N ILE A 197 -5.09 -1.29 22.86
CA ILE A 197 -5.63 -0.67 21.63
C ILE A 197 -7.14 -0.94 21.53
N ARG A 198 -7.58 -2.20 21.70
CA ARG A 198 -9.00 -2.56 21.66
C ARG A 198 -9.82 -1.80 22.69
N ALA A 199 -9.28 -1.64 23.91
CA ALA A 199 -9.92 -0.84 24.95
C ALA A 199 -10.05 0.63 24.56
N ALA A 200 -9.04 1.22 23.90
CA ALA A 200 -9.10 2.60 23.44
C ALA A 200 -10.03 2.83 22.25
N THR A 201 -10.32 1.80 21.44
CA THR A 201 -11.11 1.93 20.19
C THR A 201 -12.58 1.55 20.31
N ARG A 202 -12.98 0.72 21.29
CA ARG A 202 -14.37 0.26 21.45
C ARG A 202 -15.20 1.27 22.24
N GLU A 203 -15.59 2.39 21.62
CA GLU A 203 -16.62 3.39 22.03
C GLU A 203 -16.65 3.94 23.49
N ASP A 204 -15.99 3.34 24.47
CA ASP A 204 -15.97 3.72 25.87
C ASP A 204 -14.62 4.37 26.22
N ASP A 205 -14.67 5.69 26.16
CA ASP A 205 -13.76 6.65 26.78
C ASP A 205 -12.25 6.30 26.76
N VAL A 206 -11.56 6.80 25.73
CA VAL A 206 -10.07 6.83 25.68
C VAL A 206 -9.44 7.49 26.91
N ARG A 207 -10.21 8.29 27.67
CA ARG A 207 -9.79 8.98 28.90
C ARG A 207 -10.04 8.14 30.16
N ALA A 208 -10.60 6.93 30.03
CA ALA A 208 -10.79 6.02 31.15
C ALA A 208 -9.44 5.77 31.87
N PRO A 209 -9.38 5.80 33.21
CA PRO A 209 -8.12 5.78 33.95
C PRO A 209 -7.21 4.59 33.62
N HIS A 210 -7.78 3.43 33.29
CA HIS A 210 -7.04 2.22 32.95
C HIS A 210 -6.48 2.26 31.52
N VAL A 211 -7.21 2.86 30.57
CA VAL A 211 -6.75 3.11 29.19
C VAL A 211 -5.61 4.12 29.22
N VAL A 212 -5.81 5.29 29.84
CA VAL A 212 -4.78 6.33 29.97
C VAL A 212 -3.50 5.77 30.62
N ALA A 213 -3.63 4.92 31.63
CA ALA A 213 -2.48 4.31 32.31
C ALA A 213 -1.63 3.39 31.41
N ALA A 214 -2.18 2.87 30.31
CA ALA A 214 -1.48 2.02 29.35
C ALA A 214 -0.71 2.82 28.28
N TRP A 215 -0.88 4.15 28.18
CA TRP A 215 -0.21 4.98 27.18
C TRP A 215 1.32 4.77 27.10
N PRO A 216 2.10 4.73 28.20
CA PRO A 216 3.56 4.56 28.10
C PRO A 216 3.99 3.24 27.45
N LEU A 217 3.20 2.17 27.61
CA LEU A 217 3.43 0.91 26.91
C LEU A 217 3.23 1.07 25.41
N ILE A 218 2.13 1.72 25.01
CA ILE A 218 1.79 1.94 23.61
C ILE A 218 2.78 2.89 22.94
N ALA A 219 3.10 4.02 23.57
CA ALA A 219 4.07 5.00 23.07
C ALA A 219 5.42 4.37 22.73
N ARG A 220 5.87 3.39 23.52
CA ARG A 220 7.11 2.65 23.24
C ARG A 220 7.03 1.90 21.91
N TYR A 221 5.95 1.17 21.69
CA TYR A 221 5.79 0.34 20.49
C TYR A 221 5.42 1.15 19.26
N LEU A 222 4.75 2.30 19.43
CA LEU A 222 4.52 3.25 18.34
C LEU A 222 5.82 3.84 17.79
N GLY A 223 6.92 3.84 18.53
CA GLY A 223 8.22 4.30 18.02
C GLY A 223 8.76 3.43 16.87
N THR A 224 8.47 2.12 16.90
CA THR A 224 9.02 1.14 15.93
C THR A 224 7.95 0.55 15.03
N TYR A 225 6.73 0.37 15.53
CA TYR A 225 5.64 -0.34 14.86
C TYR A 225 4.48 0.59 14.50
N ARG A 226 4.73 1.89 14.32
CA ARG A 226 3.69 2.91 14.10
C ARG A 226 2.74 2.56 12.96
N THR A 227 3.31 2.24 11.80
CA THR A 227 2.59 2.06 10.54
C THR A 227 1.74 0.80 10.60
N TYR A 228 2.27 -0.29 11.15
CA TYR A 228 1.52 -1.52 11.39
C TYR A 228 0.40 -1.32 12.43
N LEU A 229 0.67 -0.64 13.54
CA LEU A 229 -0.34 -0.40 14.57
C LEU A 229 -1.43 0.58 14.10
N SER A 230 -1.13 1.50 13.17
CA SER A 230 -2.14 2.42 12.59
C SER A 230 -3.26 1.72 11.80
N LEU A 231 -3.06 0.45 11.42
CA LEU A 231 -4.13 -0.37 10.87
C LEU A 231 -5.25 -0.65 11.88
N ARG A 232 -4.96 -0.57 13.19
CA ARG A 232 -5.89 -0.94 14.27
C ARG A 232 -6.35 0.23 15.11
N VAL A 233 -5.62 1.33 15.10
CA VAL A 233 -5.95 2.55 15.86
C VAL A 233 -5.78 3.78 14.98
N THR A 234 -6.75 4.70 15.04
CA THR A 234 -6.68 5.97 14.29
C THR A 234 -5.71 6.94 14.94
N ASN A 235 -5.14 7.86 14.16
CA ASN A 235 -4.33 8.95 14.67
C ASN A 235 -5.14 9.81 15.65
N GLU A 236 -6.44 10.02 15.40
CA GLU A 236 -7.34 10.74 16.30
C GLU A 236 -7.39 10.10 17.70
N VAL A 237 -7.59 8.78 17.79
CA VAL A 237 -7.60 8.05 19.08
C VAL A 237 -6.23 8.11 19.75
N LEU A 238 -5.15 7.98 18.98
CA LEU A 238 -3.79 8.09 19.53
C LEU A 238 -3.51 9.48 20.11
N GLU A 239 -3.96 10.54 19.45
CA GLU A 239 -3.80 11.91 19.92
C GLU A 239 -4.63 12.17 21.18
N ALA A 240 -5.90 11.77 21.18
CA ALA A 240 -6.76 11.89 22.37
C ALA A 240 -6.19 11.11 23.58
N TRP A 241 -5.61 9.93 23.34
CA TRP A 241 -4.95 9.13 24.38
C TRP A 241 -3.68 9.80 24.91
N ARG A 242 -2.86 10.36 24.01
CA ARG A 242 -1.64 11.12 24.35
C ARG A 242 -1.98 12.33 25.21
N GLU A 243 -2.99 13.09 24.83
CA GLU A 243 -3.47 14.26 25.56
C GLU A 243 -4.02 13.90 26.94
N ALA A 244 -4.85 12.85 27.01
CA ALA A 244 -5.40 12.36 28.28
C ALA A 244 -4.29 11.92 29.24
N PHE A 245 -3.22 11.29 28.73
CA PHE A 245 -2.05 10.97 29.53
C PHE A 245 -1.28 12.22 29.96
N ALA A 246 -1.05 13.17 29.05
CA ALA A 246 -0.32 14.41 29.33
C ALA A 246 -0.99 15.26 30.42
N ALA A 247 -2.32 15.22 30.51
CA ALA A 247 -3.12 15.89 31.53
C ALA A 247 -2.93 15.30 32.95
N LEU A 248 -2.34 14.11 33.09
CA LEU A 248 -2.09 13.52 34.40
C LEU A 248 -1.00 14.31 35.18
N PRO A 249 -1.11 14.36 36.53
CA PRO A 249 -0.08 14.95 37.37
C PRO A 249 1.32 14.35 37.09
N PRO A 250 2.41 15.16 37.07
CA PRO A 250 3.75 14.69 36.72
C PRO A 250 4.23 13.50 37.55
N ALA A 251 3.91 13.46 38.85
CA ALA A 251 4.26 12.34 39.73
C ALA A 251 3.59 11.02 39.29
N ARG A 252 2.33 11.07 38.84
CA ARG A 252 1.59 9.91 38.36
C ARG A 252 2.14 9.42 37.02
N ARG A 253 2.47 10.34 36.09
CA ARG A 253 3.10 9.99 34.79
C ARG A 253 4.42 9.26 34.98
N ARG A 254 5.33 9.81 35.79
CA ARG A 254 6.64 9.18 36.09
C ARG A 254 6.50 7.78 36.69
N LYS A 255 5.50 7.57 37.55
CA LYS A 255 5.23 6.23 38.14
C LYS A 255 4.78 5.22 37.07
N LEU A 256 3.96 5.66 36.11
CA LEU A 256 3.46 4.80 35.03
C LEU A 256 4.55 4.49 34.00
N GLU A 257 5.38 5.46 33.64
CA GLU A 257 6.55 5.28 32.76
C GLU A 257 7.51 4.23 33.35
N ARG A 258 7.91 4.37 34.62
CA ARG A 258 8.75 3.38 35.32
C ARG A 258 8.11 1.99 35.43
N LYS A 259 6.78 1.91 35.45
CA LYS A 259 6.07 0.62 35.44
C LYS A 259 6.16 -0.04 34.06
N ALA A 260 6.03 0.74 32.99
CA ALA A 260 6.15 0.25 31.61
C ALA A 260 7.59 -0.21 31.29
N GLU A 261 8.59 0.50 31.80
CA GLU A 261 10.02 0.12 31.68
C GLU A 261 10.31 -1.22 32.35
N ARG A 262 9.84 -1.44 33.58
CA ARG A 262 10.07 -2.71 34.31
C ARG A 262 9.35 -3.91 33.71
N GLY A 263 8.24 -3.68 33.01
CA GLY A 263 7.52 -4.73 32.29
C GLY A 263 8.06 -4.98 30.88
N ALA A 264 9.15 -4.31 30.49
CA ALA A 264 9.82 -4.51 29.21
C ALA A 264 10.63 -5.81 29.23
N ALA A 265 10.39 -6.71 28.28
CA ALA A 265 11.41 -7.67 27.91
C ALA A 265 12.62 -6.88 27.38
N PRO A 266 13.86 -7.17 27.83
CA PRO A 266 15.06 -6.65 27.17
C PRO A 266 14.99 -7.00 25.69
N ALA A 267 15.46 -6.11 24.82
CA ALA A 267 15.60 -6.37 23.40
C ALA A 267 16.66 -7.46 23.16
N ALA A 268 16.30 -8.71 23.44
CA ALA A 268 17.03 -9.93 23.07
C ALA A 268 16.83 -10.24 21.58
N TRP A 269 16.83 -9.18 20.75
CA TRP A 269 16.45 -9.22 19.35
C TRP A 269 17.56 -9.77 18.45
N TRP A 270 18.83 -9.66 18.87
CA TRP A 270 19.97 -10.07 18.04
C TRP A 270 20.45 -11.52 18.26
N SER A 271 20.20 -12.13 19.43
CA SER A 271 20.68 -13.49 19.72
C SER A 271 19.79 -14.57 19.10
N TRP A 272 18.48 -14.33 19.00
CA TRP A 272 17.52 -15.27 18.40
C TRP A 272 17.57 -15.31 16.86
N ILE A 273 17.88 -14.19 16.21
CA ILE A 273 18.02 -14.11 14.74
C ILE A 273 19.18 -14.98 14.23
N ARG A 274 20.23 -15.16 15.05
CA ARG A 274 21.42 -15.94 14.70
C ARG A 274 21.22 -17.46 14.77
N GLU A 275 20.31 -17.95 15.60
CA GLU A 275 20.13 -19.39 15.84
C GLU A 275 19.09 -20.06 14.93
N ARG A 276 18.15 -19.32 14.35
CA ARG A 276 16.98 -19.91 13.64
C ARG A 276 17.12 -19.98 12.10
N PHE A 277 18.05 -19.25 11.49
CA PHE A 277 18.16 -19.15 10.03
C PHE A 277 19.42 -19.85 9.48
N THR A 278 19.43 -21.18 9.57
CA THR A 278 20.45 -22.05 8.97
C THR A 278 19.97 -22.71 7.66
N GLY A 279 19.12 -22.03 6.87
CA GLY A 279 18.57 -22.58 5.63
C GLY A 279 18.46 -21.58 4.49
N GLY A 280 19.39 -21.66 3.53
CA GLY A 280 19.22 -21.34 2.11
C GLY A 280 18.97 -19.89 1.68
N LEU A 281 20.03 -19.21 1.23
CA LEU A 281 20.13 -18.07 0.27
C LEU A 281 19.21 -16.82 0.35
N ALA A 282 18.09 -16.81 1.07
CA ALA A 282 17.30 -15.61 1.36
C ALA A 282 18.01 -14.64 2.33
N TRP A 283 19.06 -15.10 2.99
CA TRP A 283 19.84 -14.35 3.98
C TRP A 283 20.62 -13.18 3.38
N LEU A 284 21.12 -13.29 2.14
CA LEU A 284 21.96 -12.24 1.54
C LEU A 284 21.15 -10.97 1.20
N PHE A 285 19.87 -11.11 0.86
CA PHE A 285 19.00 -9.96 0.56
C PHE A 285 18.58 -9.21 1.83
N TYR A 286 18.18 -9.92 2.89
CA TYR A 286 17.79 -9.30 4.16
C TYR A 286 18.99 -8.76 4.96
N PHE A 287 20.17 -9.40 4.85
CA PHE A 287 21.40 -8.92 5.48
C PHE A 287 21.92 -7.63 4.83
N GLY A 288 21.86 -7.53 3.49
CA GLY A 288 22.22 -6.30 2.78
C GLY A 288 21.30 -5.11 3.12
N MET A 289 20.01 -5.35 3.29
CA MET A 289 19.02 -4.34 3.65
C MET A 289 19.13 -3.89 5.12
N ALA A 290 19.35 -4.84 6.04
CA ALA A 290 19.57 -4.54 7.46
C ALA A 290 20.87 -3.76 7.70
N VAL A 291 21.95 -4.04 6.95
CA VAL A 291 23.21 -3.27 7.04
C VAL A 291 23.03 -1.83 6.56
N ARG A 292 22.22 -1.58 5.52
CA ARG A 292 21.96 -0.21 5.03
C ARG A 292 21.12 0.61 6.01
N ILE A 293 20.15 -0.02 6.68
CA ILE A 293 19.36 0.61 7.74
C ILE A 293 20.21 0.85 9.00
N ALA A 294 21.08 -0.09 9.37
CA ALA A 294 22.01 0.08 10.48
C ALA A 294 23.00 1.21 10.24
N VAL A 295 23.56 1.34 9.03
CA VAL A 295 24.47 2.44 8.66
C VAL A 295 23.74 3.79 8.64
N ALA A 296 22.47 3.84 8.24
CA ALA A 296 21.65 5.05 8.29
C ALA A 296 21.31 5.48 9.73
N ILE A 297 21.01 4.53 10.61
CA ILE A 297 20.74 4.77 12.04
C ILE A 297 22.02 5.17 12.78
N PHE A 298 23.17 4.57 12.47
CA PHE A 298 24.45 4.91 13.10
C PHE A 298 24.97 6.31 12.69
N ARG A 299 24.67 6.76 11.46
CA ARG A 299 24.95 8.14 11.01
C ARG A 299 24.02 9.18 11.63
N GLN A 300 22.74 8.86 11.86
CA GLN A 300 21.81 9.78 12.52
C GLN A 300 22.05 9.93 14.04
N LEU A 301 22.66 8.94 14.69
CA LEU A 301 22.99 8.96 16.12
C LEU A 301 24.36 9.63 16.45
N GLY A 302 25.08 10.17 15.46
CA GLY A 302 26.29 10.98 15.68
C GLY A 302 27.49 10.22 16.27
N TRP A 303 27.58 8.90 16.07
CA TRP A 303 28.62 8.03 16.64
C TRP A 303 29.64 7.53 15.59
N MET A 304 29.98 8.36 14.62
CA MET A 304 31.25 8.25 13.88
C MET A 304 31.81 9.66 13.67
N LYS A 305 33.03 9.90 14.15
CA LYS A 305 33.89 10.99 13.66
C LYS A 305 34.43 10.60 12.29
#